data_AF-A0A1V5M7L1-F1
#
_entry.id   AF-A0A1V5M7L1-F1
#
_cell.length_a   1.000
_cell.length_b   1.000
_cell.length_c   1.000
_cell.angle_alpha   90.00
_cell.angle_beta   90.00
_cell.angle_gamma   90.00
#
_symmetry.space_group_name_H-M   'P 1'
#
loop_
_entity.id
_entity.type
_entity.pdbx_description
1 polymer ?
#
loop_
_entity_poly.entity_id
_entity_poly.type
_entity_poly.pdbx_seq_one_letter_code
_entity_poly.pdbx_strand_id
1 'polypeptide(L)'
;MAASAARAGLDPGRAGAEELAEGWRTALNLLKRIGANCRYFTDSASKVPLDVAQGNAAAGMCIDFYGRFQSETVEREEGSKRMRYFTPTGGSSFSADPVGILRGAPDAELARRFVEFLLSPEGQRLWNYRIGTPGGPVKYSLRRLPIRKDAYGEAGRPYRSDPDVNPYLQAGSFVYRPGWTGPMFGLIRLLVRAMCIDTHPELVAAGRAIQAAGGPSACPEAMARLEQLPANAEYPAALRETTAALGEKKNEIAITREWTVFFRENYRQAETLARAAADRRRP
;
A
#
# COMPACT_ATOMS: atom_id res chain seq x y z
N MET A 1 -8.17 -9.63 13.95
CA MET A 1 -6.86 -9.31 13.33
C MET A 1 -6.25 -7.98 13.79
N ALA A 2 -7.01 -7.00 14.33
CA ALA A 2 -6.43 -5.77 14.91
C ALA A 2 -5.74 -5.97 16.29
N ALA A 3 -6.07 -7.05 17.01
CA ALA A 3 -5.55 -7.33 18.35
C ALA A 3 -4.13 -7.96 18.38
N SER A 4 -3.53 -8.26 17.21
CA SER A 4 -2.19 -8.84 17.14
C SER A 4 -1.07 -7.80 17.02
N ALA A 5 -1.38 -6.57 16.61
CA ALA A 5 -0.38 -5.52 16.36
C ALA A 5 -0.08 -4.64 17.61
N ALA A 6 -0.86 -4.78 18.69
CA ALA A 6 -0.67 -4.02 19.93
C ALA A 6 0.21 -4.74 20.98
N ARG A 7 0.62 -6.00 20.71
CA ARG A 7 1.49 -6.78 21.59
C ARG A 7 2.92 -6.79 21.05
N ALA A 8 3.68 -5.76 21.38
CA ALA A 8 5.14 -5.90 21.37
C ALA A 8 5.86 -4.99 22.37
N GLY A 9 5.24 -3.89 22.87
CA GLY A 9 5.88 -3.06 23.90
C GLY A 9 7.31 -2.60 23.53
N LEU A 10 7.64 -2.58 22.24
CA LEU A 10 8.95 -2.22 21.75
C LEU A 10 9.09 -0.71 21.91
N ASP A 11 10.05 -0.28 22.73
CA ASP A 11 10.49 1.11 22.75
C ASP A 11 10.89 1.47 21.31
N PRO A 12 10.14 2.34 20.63
CA PRO A 12 10.38 2.64 19.23
C PRO A 12 11.82 3.16 19.00
N GLY A 13 12.48 3.75 20.00
CA GLY A 13 13.83 4.30 19.92
C GLY A 13 14.98 3.30 20.03
N ARG A 14 14.73 2.02 20.31
CA ARG A 14 15.77 1.05 20.74
C ARG A 14 15.80 -0.27 19.97
N ALA A 15 15.14 -0.36 18.82
CA ALA A 15 15.12 -1.61 18.05
C ALA A 15 16.54 -2.06 17.66
N GLY A 16 16.94 -3.24 18.14
CA GLY A 16 18.20 -3.90 17.80
C GLY A 16 18.21 -4.43 16.36
N ALA A 17 19.38 -4.83 15.88
CA ALA A 17 19.53 -5.34 14.51
C ALA A 17 18.67 -6.59 14.24
N GLU A 18 18.52 -7.47 15.22
CA GLU A 18 17.69 -8.68 15.11
C GLU A 18 16.19 -8.35 15.03
N GLU A 19 15.71 -7.40 15.85
CA GLU A 19 14.31 -6.97 15.84
C GLU A 19 13.95 -6.31 14.51
N LEU A 20 14.86 -5.53 13.93
CA LEU A 20 14.69 -4.94 12.60
C LEU A 20 14.68 -6.01 11.51
N ALA A 21 15.54 -7.02 11.60
CA ALA A 21 15.54 -8.15 10.66
C ALA A 21 14.25 -8.97 10.75
N GLU A 22 13.73 -9.20 11.96
CA GLU A 22 12.47 -9.90 12.15
C GLU A 22 11.27 -9.10 11.64
N GLY A 23 11.22 -7.80 11.95
CA GLY A 23 10.20 -6.90 11.40
C GLY A 23 10.22 -6.85 9.87
N TRP A 24 11.41 -6.86 9.27
CA TRP A 24 11.60 -6.93 7.82
C TRP A 24 11.04 -8.23 7.22
N ARG A 25 11.39 -9.40 7.78
CA ARG A 25 10.85 -10.69 7.31
C ARG A 25 9.35 -10.76 7.49
N THR A 26 8.84 -10.36 8.66
CA THR A 26 7.40 -10.33 8.95
C THR A 26 6.65 -9.48 7.92
N ALA A 27 7.16 -8.29 7.60
CA ALA A 27 6.55 -7.41 6.61
C ALA A 27 6.58 -8.01 5.19
N LEU A 28 7.73 -8.54 4.74
CA LEU A 28 7.85 -9.16 3.43
C LEU A 28 6.98 -10.42 3.29
N ASN A 29 6.91 -11.26 4.33
CA ASN A 29 6.06 -12.45 4.33
C ASN A 29 4.58 -12.09 4.32
N LEU A 30 4.17 -11.02 5.00
CA LEU A 30 2.82 -10.47 4.87
C LEU A 30 2.53 -10.05 3.43
N LEU A 31 3.46 -9.35 2.77
CA LEU A 31 3.31 -8.95 1.36
C LEU A 31 3.21 -10.16 0.42
N LYS A 32 4.03 -11.20 0.62
CA LYS A 32 3.92 -12.46 -0.14
C LYS A 32 2.55 -13.10 0.01
N ARG A 33 2.02 -13.16 1.24
CA ARG A 33 0.68 -13.73 1.52
C ARG A 33 -0.43 -12.90 0.89
N ILE A 34 -0.32 -11.58 0.92
CA ILE A 34 -1.25 -10.68 0.20
C ILE A 34 -1.14 -10.93 -1.30
N GLY A 35 0.07 -11.04 -1.85
CA GLY A 35 0.32 -11.34 -3.27
C GLY A 35 -0.23 -12.70 -3.72
N ALA A 36 -0.10 -13.74 -2.88
CA ALA A 36 -0.65 -15.07 -3.15
C ALA A 36 -2.20 -15.09 -3.18
N ASN A 37 -2.84 -14.12 -2.51
CA ASN A 37 -4.29 -14.00 -2.44
C ASN A 37 -4.85 -12.90 -3.37
N CYS A 38 -4.00 -12.02 -3.92
CA CYS A 38 -4.45 -10.93 -4.78
C CYS A 38 -4.81 -11.46 -6.17
N ARG A 39 -5.82 -10.83 -6.78
CA ARG A 39 -6.28 -11.20 -8.12
C ARG A 39 -5.27 -10.79 -9.20
N TYR A 40 -4.72 -9.58 -9.08
CA TYR A 40 -3.76 -9.00 -10.02
C TYR A 40 -3.09 -7.76 -9.42
N PHE A 41 -2.06 -7.25 -10.11
CA PHE A 41 -1.42 -5.97 -9.83
C PHE A 41 -1.81 -4.95 -10.90
N THR A 42 -2.10 -3.72 -10.49
CA THR A 42 -2.51 -2.65 -11.40
C THR A 42 -1.61 -1.43 -11.34
N ASP A 43 -1.48 -0.77 -12.49
CA ASP A 43 -0.86 0.53 -12.69
C ASP A 43 -1.80 1.71 -12.39
N SER A 44 -3.06 1.45 -12.02
CA SER A 44 -4.08 2.47 -11.85
C SER A 44 -4.82 2.33 -10.52
N ALA A 45 -4.63 3.31 -9.64
CA ALA A 45 -5.23 3.33 -8.30
C ALA A 45 -6.77 3.45 -8.30
N SER A 46 -7.38 3.89 -9.41
CA SER A 46 -8.84 4.00 -9.54
C SER A 46 -9.52 2.68 -9.91
N LYS A 47 -8.80 1.70 -10.49
CA LYS A 47 -9.36 0.39 -10.85
C LYS A 47 -9.76 -0.41 -9.62
N VAL A 48 -8.98 -0.33 -8.54
CA VAL A 48 -9.20 -1.12 -7.32
C VAL A 48 -10.55 -0.83 -6.66
N PRO A 49 -10.94 0.44 -6.39
CA PRO A 49 -12.28 0.73 -5.87
C PRO A 49 -13.41 0.29 -6.81
N LEU A 50 -13.22 0.39 -8.14
CA LEU A 50 -14.20 -0.07 -9.13
C LEU A 50 -14.40 -1.58 -9.06
N ASP A 51 -13.32 -2.37 -8.95
CA ASP A 51 -13.42 -3.83 -8.79
C ASP A 51 -14.18 -4.22 -7.53
N VAL A 52 -13.93 -3.50 -6.43
CA VAL A 52 -14.67 -3.72 -5.17
C VAL A 52 -16.14 -3.33 -5.33
N ALA A 53 -16.43 -2.20 -5.97
CA ALA A 53 -17.79 -1.77 -6.25
C ALA A 53 -18.52 -2.76 -7.17
N GLN A 54 -17.84 -3.39 -8.13
CA GLN A 54 -18.44 -4.39 -9.03
C GLN A 54 -18.53 -5.80 -8.42
N GLY A 55 -17.97 -6.02 -7.23
CA GLY A 55 -17.91 -7.34 -6.61
C GLY A 55 -16.86 -8.28 -7.22
N ASN A 56 -15.99 -7.76 -8.10
CA ASN A 56 -14.86 -8.50 -8.68
C ASN A 56 -13.73 -8.76 -7.65
N ALA A 57 -13.67 -7.95 -6.59
CA ALA A 57 -12.78 -8.11 -5.46
C ALA A 57 -13.51 -7.84 -4.14
N ALA A 58 -13.18 -8.59 -3.08
CA ALA A 58 -13.78 -8.37 -1.76
C ALA A 58 -13.22 -7.13 -1.05
N ALA A 59 -11.94 -6.81 -1.29
CA ALA A 59 -11.24 -5.66 -0.74
C ALA A 59 -10.02 -5.32 -1.60
N GLY A 60 -9.52 -4.09 -1.48
CA GLY A 60 -8.28 -3.68 -2.12
C GLY A 60 -7.72 -2.37 -1.56
N MET A 61 -6.42 -2.17 -1.74
CA MET A 61 -5.73 -0.95 -1.31
C MET A 61 -5.88 0.14 -2.38
N CYS A 62 -6.23 1.35 -1.97
CA CYS A 62 -6.38 2.49 -2.85
C CYS A 62 -6.00 3.80 -2.13
N ILE A 63 -5.79 4.86 -2.91
CA ILE A 63 -5.66 6.22 -2.37
C ILE A 63 -7.04 6.66 -1.86
N ASP A 64 -7.05 7.36 -0.74
CA ASP A 64 -8.22 7.67 0.05
C ASP A 64 -9.38 8.29 -0.75
N PHE A 65 -9.11 9.30 -1.55
CA PHE A 65 -10.13 10.00 -2.30
C PHE A 65 -10.78 9.11 -3.37
N TYR A 66 -10.06 8.15 -3.97
CA TYR A 66 -10.67 7.19 -4.91
C TYR A 66 -11.65 6.27 -4.18
N GLY A 67 -11.25 5.72 -3.03
CA GLY A 67 -12.13 4.85 -2.24
C GLY A 67 -13.35 5.60 -1.71
N ARG A 68 -13.14 6.82 -1.19
CA ARG A 68 -14.21 7.71 -0.70
C ARG A 68 -15.19 8.10 -1.80
N PHE A 69 -14.70 8.50 -2.95
CA PHE A 69 -15.52 8.89 -4.10
C PHE A 69 -16.34 7.70 -4.61
N GLN A 70 -15.71 6.52 -4.75
CA GLN A 70 -16.43 5.33 -5.20
C GLN A 70 -17.50 4.88 -4.19
N SER A 71 -17.20 4.98 -2.89
CA SER A 71 -18.17 4.66 -1.83
C SER A 71 -19.38 5.59 -1.86
N GLU A 72 -19.15 6.90 -2.02
CA GLU A 72 -20.24 7.89 -2.20
C GLU A 72 -21.05 7.62 -3.48
N THR A 73 -20.38 7.26 -4.57
CA THR A 73 -21.03 6.97 -5.85
C THR A 73 -21.97 5.77 -5.73
N VAL A 74 -21.53 4.67 -5.11
CA VAL A 74 -22.37 3.49 -4.86
C VAL A 74 -23.55 3.84 -3.95
N GLU A 75 -23.33 4.63 -2.90
CA GLU A 75 -24.42 5.06 -2.01
C GLU A 75 -25.45 5.92 -2.75
N ARG A 76 -24.99 6.87 -3.59
CA ARG A 76 -25.88 7.78 -4.33
C ARG A 76 -26.66 7.08 -5.44
N GLU A 77 -26.02 6.19 -6.19
CA GLU A 77 -26.62 5.56 -7.37
C GLU A 77 -27.47 4.34 -7.01
N GLU A 78 -27.09 3.59 -5.99
CA GLU A 78 -27.78 2.35 -5.59
C GLU A 78 -28.59 2.49 -4.30
N GLY A 79 -28.42 3.58 -3.54
CA GLY A 79 -29.00 3.71 -2.19
C GLY A 79 -28.38 2.74 -1.17
N SER A 80 -27.20 2.18 -1.46
CA SER A 80 -26.61 1.07 -0.71
C SER A 80 -25.23 1.42 -0.13
N LYS A 81 -24.97 1.02 1.13
CA LYS A 81 -23.68 1.19 1.81
C LYS A 81 -22.80 -0.07 1.78
N ARG A 82 -22.97 -0.91 0.74
CA ARG A 82 -22.28 -2.20 0.59
C ARG A 82 -20.77 -2.06 0.34
N MET A 83 -20.34 -0.95 -0.25
CA MET A 83 -18.93 -0.62 -0.47
C MET A 83 -18.54 0.54 0.44
N ARG A 84 -17.46 0.37 1.21
CA ARG A 84 -16.98 1.37 2.17
C ARG A 84 -15.48 1.57 2.02
N TYR A 85 -15.05 2.79 2.27
CA TYR A 85 -13.65 3.13 2.46
C TYR A 85 -13.34 3.32 3.95
N PHE A 86 -12.17 2.87 4.39
CA PHE A 86 -11.63 3.16 5.71
C PHE A 86 -10.12 3.41 5.63
N THR A 87 -9.61 4.28 6.49
CA THR A 87 -8.18 4.54 6.64
C THR A 87 -7.66 3.79 7.88
N PRO A 88 -6.82 2.75 7.74
CA PRO A 88 -6.21 2.06 8.87
C PRO A 88 -5.42 3.00 9.79
N THR A 89 -5.83 3.11 11.06
CA THR A 89 -5.07 3.84 12.10
C THR A 89 -3.70 3.21 12.31
N GLY A 90 -2.63 4.01 12.28
CA GLY A 90 -1.25 3.52 12.39
C GLY A 90 -0.75 2.67 11.21
N GLY A 91 -1.58 2.47 10.17
CA GLY A 91 -1.25 1.66 8.99
C GLY A 91 -1.36 2.41 7.67
N SER A 92 -1.56 3.72 7.70
CA SER A 92 -1.65 4.58 6.53
C SER A 92 -0.69 5.75 6.66
N SER A 93 0.12 5.95 5.63
CA SER A 93 0.95 7.16 5.49
C SER A 93 0.11 8.29 4.92
N PHE A 94 0.30 9.50 5.45
CA PHE A 94 -0.25 10.73 4.88
C PHE A 94 0.86 11.50 4.19
N SER A 95 0.65 11.82 2.91
CA SER A 95 1.54 12.66 2.10
C SER A 95 0.75 13.79 1.46
N ALA A 96 1.40 14.92 1.24
CA ALA A 96 0.82 16.01 0.46
C ALA A 96 1.15 15.80 -1.03
N ASP A 97 0.17 16.05 -1.90
CA ASP A 97 0.38 16.06 -3.35
C ASP A 97 0.90 17.45 -3.76
N PRO A 98 2.13 17.56 -4.31
CA PRO A 98 2.69 18.84 -4.71
C PRO A 98 2.12 19.31 -6.06
N VAL A 99 2.13 20.64 -6.25
CA VAL A 99 1.87 21.27 -7.56
C VAL A 99 3.13 22.05 -7.95
N GLY A 100 3.66 21.77 -9.15
CA GLY A 100 4.85 22.41 -9.69
C GLY A 100 4.56 23.17 -10.98
N ILE A 101 5.25 24.29 -11.18
CA ILE A 101 5.24 25.05 -12.43
C ILE A 101 6.44 24.60 -13.27
N LEU A 102 6.19 24.18 -14.51
CA LEU A 102 7.26 23.74 -15.40
C LEU A 102 8.14 24.93 -15.84
N ARG A 103 9.44 24.69 -15.96
CA ARG A 103 10.36 25.66 -16.55
C ARG A 103 9.96 25.91 -18.00
N GLY A 104 9.82 27.19 -18.38
CA GLY A 104 9.37 27.58 -19.71
C GLY A 104 7.85 27.45 -19.92
N ALA A 105 7.06 27.41 -18.83
CA ALA A 105 5.60 27.53 -18.94
C ALA A 105 5.23 28.74 -19.82
N PRO A 106 4.40 28.57 -20.87
CA PRO A 106 4.08 29.65 -21.81
C PRO A 106 3.53 30.91 -21.15
N ASP A 107 2.81 30.73 -20.03
CA ASP A 107 2.32 31.81 -19.18
C ASP A 107 2.66 31.53 -17.71
N ALA A 108 3.86 31.94 -17.31
CA ALA A 108 4.35 31.73 -15.95
C ALA A 108 3.56 32.51 -14.89
N GLU A 109 3.02 33.68 -15.26
CA GLU A 109 2.22 34.50 -14.34
C GLU A 109 0.88 33.84 -14.05
N LEU A 110 0.15 33.40 -15.09
CA LEU A 110 -1.10 32.70 -14.91
C LEU A 110 -0.92 31.37 -14.15
N ALA A 111 0.15 30.63 -14.45
CA ALA A 111 0.47 29.40 -13.73
C ALA A 111 0.68 29.66 -12.23
N ARG A 112 1.40 30.74 -11.87
CA ARG A 112 1.59 31.15 -10.49
C ARG A 112 0.27 31.56 -9.82
N ARG A 113 -0.55 32.38 -10.50
CA ARG A 113 -1.88 32.76 -10.00
C ARG A 113 -2.79 31.55 -9.77
N PHE A 114 -2.67 30.53 -10.62
CA PHE A 114 -3.41 29.28 -10.43
C PHE A 114 -2.94 28.53 -9.18
N VAL A 115 -1.63 28.40 -8.94
CA VAL A 115 -1.10 27.79 -7.71
C VAL A 115 -1.53 28.59 -6.47
N GLU A 116 -1.49 29.92 -6.53
CA GLU A 116 -1.99 30.81 -5.46
C GLU A 116 -3.48 30.53 -5.17
N PHE A 117 -4.30 30.39 -6.21
CA PHE A 117 -5.71 30.00 -6.07
C PHE A 117 -5.88 28.62 -5.43
N LEU A 118 -5.12 27.60 -5.86
CA LEU A 118 -5.20 26.26 -5.28
C LEU A 118 -4.90 26.27 -3.78
N LEU A 119 -4.03 27.16 -3.30
CA LEU A 119 -3.66 27.32 -1.89
C LEU A 119 -4.53 28.33 -1.13
N SER A 120 -5.45 29.03 -1.81
CA SER A 120 -6.36 29.97 -1.17
C SER A 120 -7.49 29.23 -0.44
N PRO A 121 -8.19 29.89 0.50
CA PRO A 121 -9.39 29.31 1.11
C PRO A 121 -10.43 28.85 0.07
N GLU A 122 -10.62 29.61 -1.01
CA GLU A 122 -11.55 29.33 -2.11
C GLU A 122 -11.20 28.01 -2.82
N GLY A 123 -9.94 27.87 -3.26
CA GLY A 123 -9.48 26.63 -3.89
C GLY A 123 -9.56 25.44 -2.94
N GLN A 124 -9.28 25.67 -1.65
CA GLN A 124 -9.28 24.60 -0.65
C GLN A 124 -10.67 24.08 -0.30
N ARG A 125 -11.71 24.93 -0.38
CA ARG A 125 -13.11 24.49 -0.25
C ARG A 125 -13.48 23.47 -1.33
N LEU A 126 -13.05 23.68 -2.58
CA LEU A 126 -13.38 22.80 -3.70
C LEU A 126 -12.90 21.35 -3.50
N TRP A 127 -11.79 21.14 -2.77
CA TRP A 127 -11.24 19.78 -2.57
C TRP A 127 -12.14 18.86 -1.75
N ASN A 128 -12.83 19.40 -0.74
CA ASN A 128 -13.58 18.57 0.21
C ASN A 128 -15.03 18.95 0.39
N TYR A 129 -15.49 20.11 -0.07
CA TYR A 129 -16.88 20.48 0.12
C TYR A 129 -17.82 19.60 -0.71
N ARG A 130 -19.04 19.38 -0.21
CA ARG A 130 -20.07 18.63 -0.92
C ARG A 130 -20.56 19.42 -2.12
N ILE A 131 -21.06 18.69 -3.11
CA ILE A 131 -21.67 19.27 -4.30
C ILE A 131 -22.80 20.23 -3.89
N GLY A 132 -22.82 21.43 -4.48
CA GLY A 132 -23.89 22.41 -4.26
C GLY A 132 -23.83 23.18 -2.94
N THR A 133 -22.83 22.94 -2.09
CA THR A 133 -22.61 23.77 -0.89
C THR A 133 -21.98 25.12 -1.24
N PRO A 134 -22.16 26.19 -0.43
CA PRO A 134 -21.52 27.47 -0.65
C PRO A 134 -19.99 27.35 -0.79
N GLY A 135 -19.45 27.77 -1.93
CA GLY A 135 -18.01 27.66 -2.23
C GLY A 135 -17.53 26.24 -2.52
N GLY A 136 -18.43 25.26 -2.62
CA GLY A 136 -18.14 23.88 -3.00
C GLY A 136 -18.23 23.64 -4.52
N PRO A 137 -17.91 22.42 -4.97
CA PRO A 137 -17.96 22.06 -6.38
C PRO A 137 -19.41 21.94 -6.91
N VAL A 138 -19.56 22.07 -8.23
CA VAL A 138 -20.87 22.01 -8.91
C VAL A 138 -21.22 20.61 -9.41
N LYS A 139 -20.23 19.84 -9.90
CA LYS A 139 -20.48 18.57 -10.62
C LYS A 139 -20.12 17.32 -9.81
N TYR A 140 -18.94 17.29 -9.21
CA TYR A 140 -18.42 16.12 -8.49
C TYR A 140 -17.77 16.58 -7.18
N SER A 141 -17.97 15.81 -6.11
CA SER A 141 -17.13 15.96 -4.92
C SER A 141 -15.75 15.41 -5.25
N LEU A 142 -14.69 16.18 -4.98
CA LEU A 142 -13.31 15.74 -5.22
C LEU A 142 -12.80 14.81 -4.12
N ARG A 143 -13.46 14.80 -2.96
CA ARG A 143 -13.16 13.92 -1.80
C ARG A 143 -11.68 13.96 -1.37
N ARG A 144 -10.98 15.05 -1.68
CA ARG A 144 -9.58 15.28 -1.32
C ARG A 144 -9.51 16.11 -0.05
N LEU A 145 -8.58 15.77 0.82
CA LEU A 145 -8.41 16.48 2.08
C LEU A 145 -7.62 17.78 1.83
N PRO A 146 -8.09 18.95 2.33
CA PRO A 146 -7.40 20.22 2.13
C PRO A 146 -6.02 20.23 2.81
N ILE A 147 -5.04 20.90 2.21
CA ILE A 147 -3.70 21.07 2.80
C ILE A 147 -3.63 22.23 3.80
N ARG A 148 -4.59 23.17 3.77
CA ARG A 148 -4.60 24.22 4.78
C ARG A 148 -5.17 23.70 6.09
N LYS A 149 -4.48 23.96 7.20
CA LYS A 149 -4.94 23.58 8.55
C LYS A 149 -6.22 24.29 8.97
N ASP A 150 -6.42 25.54 8.53
CA ASP A 150 -7.61 26.33 8.85
C ASP A 150 -8.90 25.80 8.19
N ALA A 151 -8.78 24.99 7.13
CA ALA A 151 -9.92 24.34 6.47
C ALA A 151 -10.64 23.30 7.35
N TYR A 152 -10.02 22.88 8.46
CA TYR A 152 -10.55 21.87 9.39
C TYR A 152 -11.29 22.49 10.60
N GLY A 153 -11.48 23.81 10.63
CA GLY A 153 -12.27 24.47 11.66
C GLY A 153 -13.78 24.18 11.57
N GLU A 154 -14.50 24.51 12.65
CA GLU A 154 -15.94 24.25 12.78
C GLU A 154 -16.78 24.96 11.72
N ALA A 155 -16.41 26.18 11.30
CA ALA A 155 -17.17 26.96 10.32
C ALA A 155 -17.34 26.22 8.97
N GLY A 156 -16.33 25.46 8.53
CA GLY A 156 -16.38 24.69 7.29
C GLY A 156 -16.97 23.30 7.45
N ARG A 157 -17.07 22.78 8.69
CA ARG A 157 -17.49 21.41 8.98
C ARG A 157 -18.85 21.03 8.38
N PRO A 158 -19.90 21.87 8.42
CA PRO A 158 -21.19 21.55 7.83
C PRO A 158 -21.15 21.33 6.32
N TYR A 159 -20.18 21.90 5.60
CA TYR A 159 -20.09 21.83 4.13
C TYR A 159 -19.21 20.70 3.62
N ARG A 160 -18.32 20.16 4.47
CA ARG A 160 -17.36 19.12 4.10
C ARG A 160 -18.04 17.79 3.76
N SER A 161 -17.47 17.10 2.79
CA SER A 161 -17.81 15.73 2.40
C SER A 161 -17.32 14.72 3.45
N ASP A 162 -16.26 15.10 4.19
CA ASP A 162 -15.63 14.30 5.24
C ASP A 162 -15.48 15.13 6.53
N PRO A 163 -16.60 15.48 7.21
CA PRO A 163 -16.59 16.42 8.34
C PRO A 163 -15.76 15.95 9.54
N ASP A 164 -15.61 14.64 9.71
CA ASP A 164 -14.93 14.02 10.85
C ASP A 164 -13.47 13.63 10.57
N VAL A 165 -12.97 13.96 9.37
CA VAL A 165 -11.61 13.61 8.97
C VAL A 165 -10.70 14.82 9.11
N ASN A 166 -9.58 14.61 9.81
CA ASN A 166 -8.47 15.55 9.90
C ASN A 166 -7.14 14.77 9.78
N PRO A 167 -6.40 14.90 8.66
CA PRO A 167 -5.19 14.14 8.44
C PRO A 167 -4.08 14.50 9.43
N TYR A 168 -4.05 15.73 9.97
CA TYR A 168 -3.07 16.14 10.96
C TYR A 168 -3.22 15.43 12.31
N LEU A 169 -4.45 15.02 12.65
CA LEU A 169 -4.73 14.23 13.85
C LEU A 169 -4.49 12.74 13.57
N GLN A 170 -4.95 12.24 12.42
CA GLN A 170 -4.82 10.84 12.05
C GLN A 170 -3.36 10.40 11.84
N ALA A 171 -2.54 11.27 11.25
CA ALA A 171 -1.12 10.99 10.99
C ALA A 171 -0.31 10.77 12.28
N GLY A 172 -0.74 11.31 13.42
CA GLY A 172 -0.04 11.16 14.70
C GLY A 172 0.11 9.71 15.18
N SER A 173 -0.71 8.80 14.64
CA SER A 173 -0.65 7.36 14.96
C SER A 173 0.40 6.57 14.17
N PHE A 174 1.02 7.18 13.15
CA PHE A 174 2.00 6.53 12.28
C PHE A 174 3.40 7.11 12.53
N VAL A 175 4.27 6.35 13.19
CA VAL A 175 5.65 6.75 13.46
C VAL A 175 6.57 6.18 12.37
N TYR A 176 6.96 7.02 11.42
CA TYR A 176 7.96 6.65 10.42
C TYR A 176 9.38 6.88 10.93
N ARG A 177 10.27 5.92 10.71
CA ARG A 177 11.69 6.00 11.07
C ARG A 177 12.54 5.90 9.80
N PRO A 178 12.95 7.04 9.22
CA PRO A 178 13.64 7.06 7.92
C PRO A 178 14.90 6.20 7.87
N GLY A 179 15.67 6.12 8.96
CA GLY A 179 16.90 5.34 9.01
C GLY A 179 16.70 3.82 8.90
N TRP A 180 15.49 3.30 9.14
CA TRP A 180 15.23 1.86 9.11
C TRP A 180 15.05 1.33 7.68
N THR A 181 14.36 2.08 6.82
CA THR A 181 14.03 1.59 5.47
C THR A 181 14.20 2.63 4.36
N GLY A 182 14.40 3.91 4.70
CA GLY A 182 14.52 5.00 3.75
C GLY A 182 15.61 4.77 2.69
N PRO A 183 16.85 4.42 3.07
CA PRO A 183 17.90 4.09 2.11
C PRO A 183 17.53 2.93 1.17
N MET A 184 16.71 1.99 1.64
CA MET A 184 16.33 0.78 0.90
C MET A 184 15.10 0.98 0.00
N PHE A 185 14.57 2.19 -0.18
CA PHE A 185 13.33 2.39 -0.96
C PHE A 185 13.42 1.84 -2.40
N GLY A 186 14.55 2.08 -3.08
CA GLY A 186 14.81 1.52 -4.41
C GLY A 186 14.88 -0.01 -4.42
N LEU A 187 15.53 -0.58 -3.40
CA LEU A 187 15.63 -2.02 -3.17
C LEU A 187 14.25 -2.64 -2.95
N ILE A 188 13.44 -2.08 -2.05
CA ILE A 188 12.08 -2.57 -1.72
C ILE A 188 11.24 -2.66 -2.98
N ARG A 189 11.28 -1.64 -3.86
CA ARG A 189 10.53 -1.63 -5.12
C ARG A 189 10.91 -2.79 -6.03
N LEU A 190 12.20 -3.06 -6.20
CA LEU A 190 12.70 -4.16 -7.03
C LEU A 190 12.41 -5.53 -6.40
N LEU A 191 12.56 -5.63 -5.09
CA LEU A 191 12.30 -6.85 -4.34
C LEU A 191 10.82 -7.25 -4.42
N VAL A 192 9.90 -6.30 -4.17
CA VAL A 192 8.44 -6.55 -4.32
C VAL A 192 8.08 -6.91 -5.74
N ARG A 193 8.70 -6.28 -6.74
CA ARG A 193 8.49 -6.65 -8.15
C ARG A 193 8.87 -8.10 -8.41
N ALA A 194 10.08 -8.52 -8.05
CA ALA A 194 10.57 -9.88 -8.25
C ALA A 194 9.77 -10.92 -7.43
N MET A 195 9.44 -10.59 -6.20
CA MET A 195 8.78 -11.46 -5.22
C MET A 195 7.28 -11.63 -5.44
N CYS A 196 6.58 -10.60 -5.94
CA CYS A 196 5.13 -10.62 -6.01
C CYS A 196 4.58 -10.45 -7.43
N ILE A 197 5.22 -9.64 -8.28
CA ILE A 197 4.66 -9.27 -9.59
C ILE A 197 5.17 -10.22 -10.68
N ASP A 198 6.49 -10.34 -10.82
CA ASP A 198 7.13 -11.14 -11.88
C ASP A 198 6.95 -12.65 -11.67
N THR A 199 6.66 -13.06 -10.43
CA THR A 199 6.47 -14.44 -10.00
C THR A 199 5.04 -14.70 -9.49
N HIS A 200 4.10 -13.80 -9.81
CA HIS A 200 2.72 -13.87 -9.35
C HIS A 200 2.03 -15.21 -9.64
N PRO A 201 2.14 -15.82 -10.84
CA PRO A 201 1.50 -17.10 -11.12
C PRO A 201 1.99 -18.21 -10.19
N GLU A 202 3.30 -18.33 -9.97
CA GLU A 202 3.86 -19.32 -9.06
C GLU A 202 3.49 -19.05 -7.60
N LEU A 203 3.50 -17.79 -7.16
CA LEU A 203 3.11 -17.41 -5.80
C LEU A 203 1.64 -17.77 -5.51
N VAL A 204 0.74 -17.52 -6.46
CA VAL A 204 -0.69 -17.90 -6.35
C VAL A 204 -0.86 -19.40 -6.36
N ALA A 205 -0.14 -20.13 -7.22
CA ALA A 205 -0.20 -21.59 -7.28
C ALA A 205 0.24 -22.23 -5.95
N ALA A 206 1.37 -21.77 -5.40
CA ALA A 206 1.85 -22.20 -4.09
C ALA A 206 0.85 -21.88 -2.97
N GLY A 207 0.33 -20.65 -2.93
CA GLY A 207 -0.66 -20.24 -1.94
C GLY A 207 -1.93 -21.10 -1.98
N ARG A 208 -2.46 -21.37 -3.18
CA ARG A 208 -3.63 -22.25 -3.36
C ARG A 208 -3.35 -23.68 -2.92
N ALA A 209 -2.20 -24.24 -3.28
CA ALA A 209 -1.82 -25.59 -2.87
C ALA A 209 -1.72 -25.71 -1.34
N ILE A 210 -1.13 -24.71 -0.67
CA ILE A 210 -1.04 -24.66 0.79
C ILE A 210 -2.44 -24.61 1.42
N GLN A 211 -3.35 -23.77 0.90
CA GLN A 211 -4.72 -23.72 1.42
C GLN A 211 -5.46 -25.04 1.21
N ALA A 212 -5.34 -25.65 0.02
CA ALA A 212 -5.97 -26.93 -0.30
C ALA A 212 -5.45 -28.09 0.58
N ALA A 213 -4.19 -28.01 1.03
CA ALA A 213 -3.57 -28.99 1.92
C ALA A 213 -3.94 -28.81 3.41
N GLY A 214 -4.83 -27.87 3.73
CA GLY A 214 -5.30 -27.60 5.10
C GLY A 214 -4.70 -26.35 5.74
N GLY A 215 -4.02 -25.50 4.96
CA GLY A 215 -3.54 -24.19 5.38
C GLY A 215 -2.08 -24.15 5.86
N PRO A 216 -1.58 -22.98 6.29
CA PRO A 216 -0.17 -22.79 6.64
C PRO A 216 0.35 -23.71 7.76
N SER A 217 -0.42 -23.88 8.83
CA SER A 217 -0.04 -24.76 9.96
C SER A 217 0.10 -26.22 9.56
N ALA A 218 -0.62 -26.61 8.51
CA ALA A 218 -0.61 -27.93 7.96
C ALA A 218 0.58 -28.22 7.02
N CYS A 219 1.22 -27.18 6.50
CA CYS A 219 2.30 -27.28 5.53
C CYS A 219 3.53 -26.46 5.95
N PRO A 220 4.15 -26.74 7.11
CA PRO A 220 5.25 -25.94 7.63
C PRO A 220 6.45 -25.88 6.69
N GLU A 221 6.80 -27.00 6.02
CA GLU A 221 7.90 -27.05 5.05
C GLU A 221 7.62 -26.19 3.81
N ALA A 222 6.38 -26.21 3.31
CA ALA A 222 5.96 -25.37 2.18
C ALA A 222 5.98 -23.88 2.56
N MET A 223 5.51 -23.56 3.76
CA MET A 223 5.56 -22.19 4.29
C MET A 223 7.00 -21.71 4.44
N ALA A 224 7.92 -22.54 4.95
CA ALA A 224 9.33 -22.19 5.05
C ALA A 224 9.94 -21.84 3.68
N ARG A 225 9.61 -22.59 2.62
CA ARG A 225 10.03 -22.26 1.25
C ARG A 225 9.41 -20.98 0.73
N LEU A 226 8.11 -20.78 0.91
CA LEU A 226 7.41 -19.57 0.48
C LEU A 226 7.98 -18.31 1.17
N GLU A 227 8.30 -18.42 2.46
CA GLU A 227 8.76 -17.30 3.29
C GLU A 227 10.26 -17.02 3.17
N GLN A 228 11.04 -17.96 2.63
CA GLN A 228 12.49 -17.80 2.44
C GLN A 228 12.84 -16.55 1.61
N LEU A 229 13.89 -15.85 2.02
CA LEU A 229 14.46 -14.71 1.31
C LEU A 229 15.83 -15.06 0.71
N PRO A 230 16.22 -14.43 -0.41
CA PRO A 230 17.61 -14.41 -0.85
C PRO A 230 18.52 -13.82 0.25
N ALA A 231 19.73 -14.34 0.40
CA ALA A 231 20.65 -13.89 1.44
C ALA A 231 20.98 -12.37 1.32
N ASN A 232 21.11 -11.86 0.10
CA ASN A 232 21.31 -10.43 -0.17
C ASN A 232 20.04 -9.57 0.04
N ALA A 233 18.88 -10.18 0.26
CA ALA A 233 17.63 -9.51 0.61
C ALA A 233 17.31 -9.56 2.12
N GLU A 234 18.10 -10.27 2.93
CA GLU A 234 18.01 -10.20 4.40
C GLU A 234 18.40 -8.81 4.90
N TYR A 235 17.72 -8.30 5.93
CA TYR A 235 17.81 -6.89 6.35
C TYR A 235 19.25 -6.33 6.50
N PRO A 236 20.20 -7.03 7.15
CA PRO A 236 21.56 -6.51 7.28
C PRO A 236 22.27 -6.33 5.93
N ALA A 237 22.16 -7.33 5.04
CA ALA A 237 22.77 -7.33 3.72
C ALA A 237 22.05 -6.36 2.76
N ALA A 238 20.72 -6.31 2.85
CA ALA A 238 19.88 -5.38 2.10
C ALA A 238 20.28 -3.93 2.39
N LEU A 239 20.44 -3.59 3.67
CA LEU A 239 20.76 -2.23 4.11
C LEU A 239 22.20 -1.82 3.81
N ARG A 240 23.19 -2.70 4.08
CA ARG A 240 24.61 -2.33 4.04
C ARG A 240 25.25 -2.49 2.67
N GLU A 241 24.87 -3.52 1.92
CA GLU A 241 25.60 -3.95 0.72
C GLU A 241 24.74 -3.83 -0.53
N THR A 242 23.55 -4.42 -0.49
CA THR A 242 22.73 -4.60 -1.70
C THR A 242 22.14 -3.28 -2.18
N THR A 243 21.71 -2.41 -1.27
CA THR A 243 21.26 -1.06 -1.62
C THR A 243 22.34 -0.28 -2.38
N ALA A 244 23.60 -0.38 -1.97
CA ALA A 244 24.72 0.26 -2.66
C ALA A 244 24.97 -0.39 -4.04
N ALA A 245 24.99 -1.72 -4.09
CA ALA A 245 25.19 -2.47 -5.34
C ALA A 245 24.14 -2.14 -6.41
N LEU A 246 22.87 -1.94 -6.01
CA LEU A 246 21.78 -1.55 -6.91
C LEU A 246 21.94 -0.15 -7.51
N GLY A 247 22.86 0.68 -7.02
CA GLY A 247 23.21 1.96 -7.64
C GLY A 247 23.84 1.80 -9.04
N GLU A 248 24.42 0.64 -9.34
CA GLU A 248 24.97 0.33 -10.65
C GLU A 248 23.97 -0.45 -11.51
N LYS A 249 23.71 0.03 -12.73
CA LYS A 249 22.67 -0.55 -13.59
C LYS A 249 22.90 -2.03 -13.93
N LYS A 250 24.17 -2.43 -14.09
CA LYS A 250 24.56 -3.83 -14.36
C LYS A 250 24.17 -4.75 -13.19
N ASN A 251 24.46 -4.32 -11.96
CA ASN A 251 24.16 -5.07 -10.75
C ASN A 251 22.66 -5.09 -10.49
N GLU A 252 21.95 -3.98 -10.73
CA GLU A 252 20.48 -3.91 -10.64
C GLU A 252 19.82 -5.02 -11.47
N ILE A 253 20.24 -5.17 -12.73
CA ILE A 253 19.71 -6.18 -13.64
C ILE A 253 20.06 -7.60 -13.15
N ALA A 254 21.31 -7.82 -12.74
CA ALA A 254 21.78 -9.12 -12.28
C ALA A 254 21.06 -9.57 -11.00
N ILE A 255 20.98 -8.71 -9.98
CA ILE A 255 20.32 -8.97 -8.69
C ILE A 255 18.81 -9.17 -8.90
N THR A 256 18.15 -8.34 -9.70
CA THR A 256 16.71 -8.49 -9.96
C THR A 256 16.41 -9.83 -10.67
N ARG A 257 17.27 -10.25 -11.60
CA ARG A 257 17.17 -11.57 -12.26
C ARG A 257 17.38 -12.70 -11.26
N GLU A 258 18.41 -12.61 -10.41
CA GLU A 258 18.69 -13.59 -9.35
C GLU A 258 17.48 -13.76 -8.43
N TRP A 259 16.92 -12.66 -7.91
CA TRP A 259 15.73 -12.68 -7.07
C TRP A 259 14.52 -13.30 -7.77
N THR A 260 14.28 -12.94 -9.03
CA THR A 260 13.14 -13.48 -9.78
C THR A 260 13.26 -15.00 -9.93
N VAL A 261 14.47 -15.50 -10.25
CA VAL A 261 14.72 -16.95 -10.35
C VAL A 261 14.56 -17.62 -9.00
N PHE A 262 15.13 -17.03 -7.93
CA PHE A 262 15.04 -17.55 -6.57
C PHE A 262 13.59 -17.69 -6.10
N PHE A 263 12.78 -16.64 -6.21
CA PHE A 263 11.39 -16.67 -5.75
C PHE A 263 10.55 -17.65 -6.56
N ARG A 264 10.73 -17.67 -7.89
CA ARG A 264 10.03 -18.62 -8.77
C ARG A 264 10.29 -20.06 -8.35
N GLU A 265 11.55 -20.41 -8.12
CA GLU A 265 11.92 -21.76 -7.72
C GLU A 265 11.37 -22.12 -6.34
N ASN A 266 11.51 -21.22 -5.36
CA ASN A 266 10.95 -21.44 -4.02
C ASN A 266 9.44 -21.61 -4.01
N TYR A 267 8.70 -20.86 -4.82
CA TYR A 267 7.24 -21.02 -4.92
C TYR A 267 6.85 -22.34 -5.58
N ARG A 268 7.56 -22.80 -6.60
CA ARG A 268 7.34 -24.14 -7.19
C ARG A 268 7.64 -25.26 -6.20
N GLN A 269 8.70 -25.13 -5.42
CA GLN A 269 9.01 -26.08 -4.35
C GLN A 269 7.95 -26.05 -3.24
N ALA A 270 7.50 -24.87 -2.81
CA ALA A 270 6.43 -24.73 -1.84
C ALA A 270 5.13 -25.39 -2.33
N GLU A 271 4.77 -25.20 -3.60
CA GLU A 271 3.63 -25.88 -4.21
C GLU A 271 3.78 -27.41 -4.15
N THR A 272 4.94 -27.92 -4.53
CA THR A 272 5.24 -29.37 -4.53
C THR A 272 5.13 -29.97 -3.13
N LEU A 273 5.72 -29.30 -2.13
CA LEU A 273 5.67 -29.72 -0.72
C LEU A 273 4.24 -29.70 -0.17
N ALA A 274 3.45 -28.69 -0.53
CA ALA A 274 2.05 -28.60 -0.12
C ALA A 274 1.20 -29.73 -0.72
N ARG A 275 1.40 -30.05 -2.00
CA ARG A 275 0.71 -31.19 -2.66
C ARG A 275 1.07 -32.53 -2.00
N ALA A 276 2.35 -32.78 -1.73
CA ALA A 276 2.79 -33.97 -1.02
C ALA A 276 2.26 -34.05 0.43
N ALA A 277 2.07 -32.91 1.09
CA ALA A 277 1.43 -32.85 2.41
C ALA A 277 -0.07 -33.18 2.35
N ALA A 278 -0.77 -32.74 1.29
CA ALA A 278 -2.18 -33.09 1.07
C ALA A 278 -2.35 -34.59 0.80
N ASP A 279 -1.48 -35.19 -0.02
CA ASP A 279 -1.56 -36.62 -0.36
C ASP A 279 -1.32 -37.52 0.86
N ARG A 280 -0.36 -37.16 1.74
CA ARG A 280 -0.13 -37.85 3.02
C ARG A 280 -1.32 -37.83 3.98
N ARG A 281 -2.30 -36.96 3.76
CA ARG A 281 -3.50 -36.81 4.59
C ARG A 281 -4.75 -37.40 3.97
N ARG A 282 -4.70 -37.80 2.70
CA ARG A 282 -5.81 -38.52 2.09
C ARG A 282 -5.87 -39.91 2.73
N PRO A 283 -7.04 -40.31 3.25
CA PRO A 283 -7.22 -41.63 3.87
C PRO A 283 -7.05 -42.77 2.87
#